data_AF-A0A1G8ZUJ9-F1
#
_entry.id   AF-A0A1G8ZUJ9-F1
#
_cell.length_a   1.000
_cell.length_b   1.000
_cell.length_c   1.000
_cell.angle_alpha   90.00
_cell.angle_beta   90.00
_cell.angle_gamma   90.00
#
_symmetry.space_group_name_H-M   'P 1'
#
loop_
_entity.id
_entity.type
_entity.pdbx_description
1 polymer ?
#
loop_
_entity_poly.entity_id
_entity_poly.type
_entity_poly.pdbx_seq_one_letter_code
_entity_poly.pdbx_strand_id
1 'polypeptide(L)'
;MGSTEVVDLEDLDYSRLEEGEAYILELVTPFVLRSEYPAANNVDVPWWWSVDGEEQLRHRLEKVVEGGDVYELETIDHGVVVGYEGDRPVETAKNGITRVGNHSKYGFGELRVKPVPKQEENQERDTNHKNNQDGDSTR
;
A
#
# COMPACT_ATOMS: atom_id res chain seq x y z
N MET A 1 14.65 -21.66 15.02
CA MET A 1 13.84 -20.68 15.76
C MET A 1 14.30 -19.30 15.33
N GLY A 2 13.45 -18.53 14.65
CA GLY A 2 13.76 -17.14 14.31
C GLY A 2 13.81 -16.30 15.59
N SER A 3 14.77 -15.39 15.69
CA SER A 3 14.81 -14.41 16.77
C SER A 3 13.62 -13.47 16.62
N THR A 4 12.82 -13.30 17.68
CA THR A 4 11.81 -12.24 17.75
C THR A 4 12.52 -10.94 18.11
N GLU A 5 12.22 -9.87 17.39
CA GLU A 5 12.72 -8.53 17.67
C GLU A 5 11.54 -7.63 18.06
N VAL A 6 11.73 -6.84 19.11
CA VAL A 6 10.76 -5.81 19.53
C VAL A 6 11.22 -4.49 18.95
N VAL A 7 10.35 -3.84 18.20
CA VAL A 7 10.61 -2.54 17.57
C VAL A 7 9.79 -1.47 18.29
N ASP A 8 10.44 -0.39 18.72
CA ASP A 8 9.74 0.81 19.17
C ASP A 8 9.26 1.59 17.95
N LEU A 9 7.95 1.81 17.85
CA LEU A 9 7.35 2.55 16.75
C LEU A 9 7.68 4.05 16.83
N GLU A 10 8.09 4.59 17.97
CA GLU A 10 8.48 5.99 18.08
C GLU A 10 9.89 6.27 17.52
N ASP A 11 10.74 5.24 17.44
CA ASP A 11 12.13 5.36 16.98
C ASP A 11 12.28 5.12 15.46
N LEU A 12 11.20 4.77 14.76
CA LEU A 12 11.23 4.55 13.31
C LEU A 12 11.32 5.88 12.55
N ASP A 13 12.10 5.87 11.46
CA ASP A 13 12.19 7.02 10.55
C ASP A 13 10.92 7.15 9.70
N TYR A 14 10.15 8.20 9.99
CA TYR A 14 8.94 8.58 9.26
C TYR A 14 9.14 9.77 8.31
N SER A 15 10.36 10.25 8.08
CA SER A 15 10.64 11.42 7.22
C SER A 15 9.93 11.35 5.86
N ARG A 16 9.91 10.17 5.24
CA ARG A 16 9.20 9.91 3.97
C ARG A 16 7.70 10.15 4.03
N LEU A 17 7.08 9.94 5.19
CA LEU A 17 5.66 10.25 5.43
C LEU A 17 5.45 11.68 5.90
N GLU A 18 6.47 12.37 6.41
CA GLU A 18 6.36 13.77 6.83
C GLU A 18 6.55 14.74 5.65
N GLU A 19 7.42 14.38 4.71
CA GLU A 19 7.75 15.17 3.51
C GLU A 19 6.75 15.00 2.35
N GLY A 20 5.78 14.09 2.50
CA GLY A 20 4.78 13.79 1.47
C GLY A 20 3.75 14.90 1.31
N GLU A 21 3.34 15.17 0.07
CA GLU A 21 2.27 16.14 -0.22
C GLU A 21 0.91 15.46 -0.46
N ALA A 22 0.95 14.18 -0.84
CA ALA A 22 -0.23 13.34 -1.02
C ALA A 22 0.10 11.90 -0.59
N TYR A 23 -0.91 11.16 -0.14
CA TYR A 23 -0.73 9.79 0.33
C TYR A 23 -1.83 8.87 -0.18
N ILE A 24 -1.53 7.59 -0.12
CA ILE A 24 -2.41 6.49 -0.46
C ILE A 24 -2.58 5.62 0.78
N LEU A 25 -3.82 5.23 1.07
CA LEU A 25 -4.14 4.16 2.00
C LEU A 25 -4.39 2.86 1.24
N GLU A 26 -3.74 1.79 1.66
CA GLU A 26 -4.10 0.42 1.27
C GLU A 26 -4.77 -0.26 2.45
N LEU A 27 -6.03 -0.67 2.28
CA LEU A 27 -6.73 -1.50 3.27
C LEU A 27 -6.66 -2.96 2.86
N VAL A 28 -6.28 -3.79 3.82
CA VAL A 28 -5.87 -5.16 3.56
C VAL A 28 -6.60 -6.09 4.51
N THR A 29 -7.71 -6.66 4.07
CA THR A 29 -8.47 -7.69 4.80
C THR A 29 -8.21 -9.05 4.15
N PRO A 30 -7.13 -9.76 4.52
CA PRO A 30 -6.79 -11.02 3.87
C PRO A 30 -7.86 -12.09 4.14
N PHE A 31 -8.27 -12.77 3.09
CA PHE A 31 -9.06 -13.98 3.13
C PHE A 31 -8.14 -15.18 2.98
N VAL A 32 -8.21 -16.14 3.90
CA VAL A 32 -7.33 -17.32 3.92
C VAL A 32 -7.85 -18.37 2.94
N LEU A 33 -7.02 -18.76 1.97
CA LEU A 33 -7.31 -19.85 1.02
C LEU A 33 -6.75 -21.18 1.51
N ARG A 34 -5.50 -21.17 2.00
CA ARG A 34 -4.80 -22.36 2.49
C ARG A 34 -4.17 -22.09 3.83
N SER A 35 -4.10 -23.11 4.69
CA SER A 35 -3.53 -22.97 6.02
C SER A 35 -2.92 -24.27 6.50
N GLU A 36 -1.73 -24.19 7.11
CA GLU A 36 -1.17 -25.27 7.91
C GLU A 36 -1.82 -25.40 9.28
N TYR A 37 -2.63 -24.41 9.69
CA TYR A 37 -3.30 -24.41 10.98
C TYR A 37 -4.40 -25.49 11.02
N PRO A 38 -4.35 -26.46 11.96
CA PRO A 38 -5.20 -27.65 11.90
C PRO A 38 -6.71 -27.41 11.95
N ALA A 39 -7.15 -26.28 12.50
CA ALA A 39 -8.57 -25.93 12.60
C ALA A 39 -9.08 -25.04 11.46
N ALA A 40 -8.22 -24.71 10.48
CA ALA A 40 -8.62 -23.97 9.30
C ALA A 40 -9.03 -24.92 8.16
N ASN A 41 -9.96 -24.46 7.32
CA ASN A 41 -10.37 -25.17 6.12
C ASN A 41 -9.74 -24.53 4.88
N ASN A 42 -9.28 -25.35 3.95
CA ASN A 42 -8.83 -24.89 2.65
C ASN A 42 -10.05 -24.61 1.75
N VAL A 43 -10.09 -23.43 1.15
CA VAL A 43 -11.20 -22.97 0.31
C VAL A 43 -10.68 -22.25 -0.93
N ASP A 44 -11.33 -22.43 -2.07
CA ASP A 44 -10.99 -21.66 -3.27
C ASP A 44 -11.48 -20.21 -3.17
N VAL A 45 -11.07 -19.37 -4.14
CA VAL A 45 -11.54 -17.98 -4.23
C VAL A 45 -13.07 -17.97 -4.22
N PRO A 46 -13.71 -17.25 -3.27
CA PRO A 46 -15.15 -17.27 -3.17
C PRO A 46 -15.81 -16.65 -4.40
N TRP A 47 -16.81 -17.33 -4.98
CA TRP A 47 -17.48 -16.86 -6.21
C TRP A 47 -18.12 -15.46 -6.09
N TRP A 48 -18.49 -15.04 -4.88
CA TRP A 48 -19.10 -13.73 -4.62
C TRP A 48 -18.10 -12.57 -4.58
N TRP A 49 -16.80 -12.83 -4.67
CA TRP A 49 -15.79 -11.79 -4.85
C TRP A 49 -15.84 -11.16 -6.24
N SER A 50 -16.56 -11.78 -7.20
CA SER A 50 -16.90 -11.17 -8.50
C SER A 50 -15.68 -10.61 -9.25
N VAL A 51 -14.55 -11.31 -9.18
CA VAL A 51 -13.34 -10.99 -9.95
C VAL A 51 -13.40 -11.69 -11.30
N ASP A 52 -13.02 -10.99 -12.38
CA ASP A 52 -13.00 -11.61 -13.73
C ASP A 52 -11.83 -12.59 -13.88
N GLY A 53 -10.81 -12.48 -13.03
CA GLY A 53 -9.66 -13.37 -12.97
C GLY A 53 -8.87 -13.21 -11.67
N GLU A 54 -8.13 -14.26 -11.28
CA GLU A 54 -7.34 -14.27 -10.04
C GLU A 54 -6.19 -13.25 -10.05
N GLU A 55 -5.75 -12.78 -11.22
CA GLU A 55 -4.74 -11.72 -11.35
C GLU A 55 -5.20 -10.37 -10.79
N GLN A 56 -6.50 -10.18 -10.58
CA GLN A 56 -7.06 -9.01 -9.89
C GLN A 56 -6.91 -9.10 -8.37
N LEU A 57 -6.54 -10.28 -7.87
CA LEU A 57 -6.32 -10.54 -6.46
C LEU A 57 -4.83 -10.49 -6.14
N ARG A 58 -4.52 -9.94 -4.97
CA ARG A 58 -3.17 -9.99 -4.44
C ARG A 58 -3.02 -11.24 -3.57
N HIS A 59 -2.13 -12.13 -3.97
CA HIS A 59 -1.77 -13.33 -3.20
C HIS A 59 -0.60 -13.06 -2.26
N ARG A 60 -0.68 -13.58 -1.03
CA ARG A 60 0.36 -13.42 -0.01
C ARG A 60 0.50 -14.67 0.86
N LEU A 61 1.74 -14.93 1.28
CA LEU A 61 2.04 -15.90 2.33
C LEU A 61 2.18 -15.16 3.66
N GLU A 62 1.37 -15.53 4.63
CA GLU A 62 1.32 -14.94 5.96
C GLU A 62 1.59 -16.02 7.03
N LYS A 63 1.83 -15.61 8.28
CA LYS A 63 2.08 -16.53 9.40
C LYS A 63 1.19 -16.20 10.59
N VAL A 64 0.66 -17.23 11.23
CA VAL A 64 0.00 -17.12 12.54
C VAL A 64 0.76 -17.94 13.58
N VAL A 65 0.79 -17.46 14.82
CA VAL A 65 1.44 -18.14 15.94
C VAL A 65 0.38 -18.51 16.98
N GLU A 66 0.28 -19.79 17.31
CA GLU A 66 -0.56 -20.29 18.41
C GLU A 66 0.26 -21.24 19.28
N GLY A 67 0.25 -21.04 20.60
CA GLY A 67 0.95 -21.94 21.53
C GLY A 67 2.48 -21.98 21.36
N GLY A 68 3.07 -21.08 20.57
CA GLY A 68 4.49 -21.08 20.21
C GLY A 68 4.80 -21.78 18.89
N ASP A 69 3.83 -22.45 18.29
CA ASP A 69 3.93 -23.03 16.95
C ASP A 69 3.58 -21.98 15.89
N VAL A 70 4.27 -22.04 14.76
CA VAL A 70 4.10 -21.10 13.63
C VAL A 70 3.46 -21.85 12.48
N TYR A 71 2.37 -21.31 11.94
CA TYR A 71 1.62 -21.88 10.83
C TYR A 71 1.61 -20.93 9.64
N GLU A 72 1.90 -21.43 8.45
CA GLU A 72 1.81 -20.66 7.21
C GLU A 72 0.38 -20.61 6.67
N LEU A 73 0.04 -19.46 6.06
CA LEU A 73 -1.27 -19.15 5.49
C LEU A 73 -1.09 -18.61 4.07
N GLU A 74 -1.79 -19.16 3.10
CA GLU A 74 -1.98 -18.52 1.80
C GLU A 74 -3.23 -17.66 1.86
N THR A 75 -3.09 -16.38 1.52
CA THR A 75 -4.17 -15.40 1.62
C THR A 75 -4.35 -14.61 0.32
N ILE A 76 -5.58 -14.15 0.09
CA ILE A 76 -5.94 -13.22 -0.99
C ILE A 76 -6.62 -11.96 -0.43
N ASP A 77 -6.48 -10.85 -1.11
CA ASP A 77 -7.30 -9.66 -0.88
C ASP A 77 -7.45 -8.85 -2.17
N HIS A 78 -8.47 -7.98 -2.22
CA HIS A 78 -8.70 -7.07 -3.34
C HIS A 78 -7.63 -5.97 -3.46
N GLY A 79 -6.78 -5.78 -2.45
CA GLY A 79 -5.76 -4.74 -2.44
C GLY A 79 -6.35 -3.34 -2.59
N VAL A 80 -7.46 -3.03 -1.89
CA VAL A 80 -8.17 -1.75 -2.06
C VAL A 80 -7.23 -0.59 -1.75
N VAL A 81 -7.00 0.23 -2.77
CA VAL A 81 -6.17 1.43 -2.72
C VAL A 81 -7.07 2.65 -2.80
N VAL A 82 -6.98 3.55 -1.83
CA VAL A 82 -7.74 4.82 -1.82
C VAL A 82 -6.82 6.00 -1.55
N GLY A 83 -7.20 7.17 -2.07
CA GLY A 83 -6.53 8.42 -1.71
C GLY A 83 -6.69 8.71 -0.22
N TYR A 84 -5.64 9.22 0.41
CA TYR A 84 -5.66 9.67 1.79
C TYR A 84 -5.88 11.18 1.84
N GLU A 85 -7.01 11.60 2.40
CA GLU A 85 -7.36 13.02 2.55
C GLU A 85 -7.09 13.56 3.96
N GLY A 86 -6.54 12.74 4.85
CA GLY A 86 -6.21 13.16 6.22
C GLY A 86 -4.89 13.94 6.31
N ASP A 87 -4.66 14.57 7.46
CA ASP A 87 -3.49 15.40 7.77
C ASP A 87 -2.50 14.73 8.73
N ARG A 88 -2.82 13.54 9.25
CA ARG A 88 -1.99 12.80 10.23
C ARG A 88 -1.52 11.44 9.70
N PRO A 89 -0.68 11.40 8.64
CA PRO A 89 -0.28 10.17 7.97
C PRO A 89 0.55 9.24 8.86
N VAL A 90 1.43 9.77 9.72
CA VAL A 90 2.27 8.97 10.63
C VAL A 90 1.42 8.26 11.68
N GLU A 91 0.51 8.98 12.34
CA GLU A 91 -0.40 8.40 13.33
C GLU A 91 -1.31 7.35 12.68
N THR A 92 -1.76 7.62 11.45
CA THR A 92 -2.55 6.66 10.67
C THR A 92 -1.74 5.40 10.33
N ALA A 93 -0.46 5.53 9.99
CA ALA A 93 0.43 4.39 9.78
C ALA A 93 0.64 3.57 11.06
N LYS A 94 0.87 4.22 12.20
CA LYS A 94 0.98 3.55 13.51
C LYS A 94 -0.29 2.81 13.89
N ASN A 95 -1.47 3.41 13.66
CA ASN A 95 -2.76 2.74 13.86
C ASN A 95 -2.93 1.53 12.93
N GLY A 96 -2.40 1.60 11.70
CA GLY A 96 -2.40 0.48 10.76
C GLY A 96 -1.54 -0.71 11.19
N ILE A 97 -0.38 -0.45 11.80
CA ILE A 97 0.51 -1.47 12.37
C ILE A 97 -0.12 -2.11 13.61
N THR A 98 -0.65 -1.28 14.52
CA THR A 98 -1.26 -1.75 15.78
C THR A 98 -2.64 -2.35 15.60
N ARG A 99 -3.29 -2.12 14.44
CA ARG A 99 -4.65 -2.54 14.11
C ARG A 99 -5.71 -1.99 15.08
N VAL A 100 -5.44 -0.83 15.71
CA VAL A 100 -6.33 -0.15 16.67
C VAL A 100 -6.90 1.13 16.03
N GLY A 101 -8.21 1.19 15.79
CA GLY A 101 -8.89 2.44 15.42
C GLY A 101 -10.24 2.29 14.68
N ASN A 102 -10.90 3.43 14.41
CA ASN A 102 -12.27 3.54 13.84
C ASN A 102 -12.38 3.22 12.33
N HIS A 103 -11.44 2.49 11.75
CA HIS A 103 -11.29 2.32 10.29
C HIS A 103 -12.28 1.28 9.72
N SER A 104 -13.16 0.77 10.58
CA SER A 104 -13.97 -0.43 10.35
C SER A 104 -15.19 -0.22 9.45
N LYS A 105 -15.31 0.90 8.72
CA LYS A 105 -16.33 1.01 7.66
C LYS A 105 -16.17 -0.12 6.63
N TYR A 106 -14.97 -0.69 6.50
CA TYR A 106 -14.63 -1.78 5.57
C TYR A 106 -14.09 -3.05 6.28
N GLY A 107 -14.28 -3.19 7.60
CA GLY A 107 -13.89 -4.39 8.36
C GLY A 107 -12.51 -4.36 9.04
N PHE A 108 -12.13 -5.48 9.68
CA PHE A 108 -10.81 -5.69 10.30
C PHE A 108 -9.76 -5.98 9.22
N GLY A 109 -8.69 -5.19 9.15
CA GLY A 109 -7.62 -5.36 8.18
C GLY A 109 -6.33 -4.63 8.56
N GLU A 110 -5.23 -5.00 7.91
CA GLU A 110 -3.98 -4.26 7.93
C GLU A 110 -4.17 -2.98 7.09
N LEU A 111 -3.70 -1.84 7.61
CA LEU A 111 -3.72 -0.56 6.90
C LEU A 111 -2.29 -0.15 6.60
N ARG A 112 -1.99 0.18 5.35
CA ARG A 112 -0.68 0.72 4.93
C ARG A 112 -0.84 2.13 4.41
N VAL A 113 0.07 3.02 4.82
CA VAL A 113 0.13 4.41 4.33
C VAL A 113 1.38 4.55 3.48
N LYS A 114 1.24 5.08 2.25
CA LYS A 114 2.35 5.31 1.33
C LYS A 114 2.31 6.75 0.82
N PRO A 115 3.45 7.47 0.81
CA PRO A 115 3.52 8.77 0.17
C PRO A 115 3.48 8.59 -1.36
N VAL A 116 2.81 9.52 -2.05
CA VAL A 116 2.85 9.59 -3.52
C VAL A 116 4.15 10.30 -3.92
N PRO A 117 4.98 9.73 -4.81
CA PRO A 117 6.17 10.41 -5.31
C PRO A 117 5.79 11.76 -5.96
N LYS A 118 6.54 12.83 -5.66
CA LYS A 118 6.39 14.10 -6.37
C LYS A 118 6.71 13.86 -7.85
N GLN A 119 5.81 14.22 -8.76
CA GLN A 119 6.15 14.24 -10.18
C GLN A 119 7.22 15.31 -10.38
N GLU A 120 8.40 14.94 -10.86
CA GLU A 120 9.38 15.92 -11.30
C GLU A 120 8.78 16.68 -12.49
N GLU A 121 8.51 17.97 -12.32
CA GLU A 121 8.10 18.85 -13.41
C GLU A 121 9.24 18.87 -14.44
N ASN A 122 9.12 18.08 -15.50
CA ASN A 122 9.98 18.21 -16.68
C ASN A 122 9.73 19.58 -17.31
N GLN A 123 10.56 20.56 -16.94
CA GLN A 123 10.67 21.84 -17.63
C GLN A 123 11.35 21.63 -19.00
N GLU A 124 10.63 21.10 -19.98
CA GLU A 124 10.94 21.44 -21.38
C GLU A 124 10.53 22.90 -21.60
N ARG A 125 11.45 23.80 -21.23
CA ARG A 125 11.35 25.22 -21.55
C ARG A 125 11.43 25.40 -23.06
N ASP A 126 10.38 26.00 -23.60
CA ASP A 126 10.32 26.67 -24.89
C ASP A 126 11.63 27.39 -25.24
N THR A 127 12.42 26.82 -26.15
CA THR A 127 13.37 27.57 -26.98
C THR A 127 13.11 27.27 -28.45
N ASN A 128 11.92 27.64 -28.93
CA ASN A 128 11.65 27.69 -30.37
C ASN A 128 10.82 28.92 -30.77
N HIS A 129 11.12 30.07 -30.17
CA HIS A 129 10.60 31.36 -30.62
C HIS A 129 11.67 32.46 -30.59
N LYS A 130 12.63 32.37 -31.52
CA LYS A 130 13.38 33.49 -32.11
C LYS A 130 14.41 32.92 -33.08
N ASN A 131 14.04 32.87 -34.35
CA ASN A 131 14.92 33.01 -35.51
C ASN A 131 14.06 32.94 -36.77
N ASN A 132 13.33 34.01 -37.06
CA ASN A 132 12.89 34.29 -38.43
C ASN A 132 12.48 35.76 -38.59
N GLN A 133 13.43 36.66 -38.34
CA GLN A 133 13.45 37.99 -38.92
C GLN A 133 14.91 38.37 -39.07
N ASP A 134 15.49 38.06 -40.24
CA ASP A 134 16.55 38.83 -40.88
C ASP A 134 16.70 38.29 -42.31
N GLY A 135 16.11 39.04 -43.22
CA GLY A 135 16.09 38.74 -44.65
C GLY A 135 15.55 39.93 -45.42
N ASP A 136 16.05 41.13 -45.12
CA ASP A 136 15.88 42.29 -45.99
C ASP A 136 17.14 42.43 -46.89
N SER A 137 16.87 42.33 -48.19
CA SER A 137 17.50 43.04 -49.30
C SER A 137 19.02 43.24 -49.31
N THR A 138 19.73 42.54 -50.21
CA THR A 138 20.53 43.23 -51.24
C THR A 138 20.97 42.32 -52.40
N ARG A 139 20.81 42.87 -53.62
CA ARG A 139 21.36 42.53 -54.96
C ARG A 139 20.59 41.54 -55.84
#